data_AF-A0A355CBY2-F1
#
_entry.id   AF-A0A355CBY2-F1
#
_cell.length_a   1.000
_cell.length_b   1.000
_cell.length_c   1.000
_cell.angle_alpha   90.00
_cell.angle_beta   90.00
_cell.angle_gamma   90.00
#
_symmetry.space_group_name_H-M   'P 1'
#
loop_
_entity.id
_entity.type
_entity.pdbx_description
1 polymer ?
#
loop_
_entity_poly.entity_id
_entity_poly.type
_entity_poly.pdbx_seq_one_letter_code
_entity_poly.pdbx_strand_id
1 'polypeptide(L)' 'MNMQRIIKSTNLISDIEKIVAEIKHDKLFVLTDEHTANLCLPLLDPWIAVKDVSRVVIPANDTNKTLE' A
#
# COMPACT_ATOMS: atom_id res chain seq x y z
N MET A 1 21.18 12.75 -1.75
CA MET A 1 19.74 12.64 -1.42
C MET A 1 19.05 12.08 -2.65
N ASN A 2 18.46 10.88 -2.56
CA ASN A 2 17.63 10.37 -3.66
C ASN A 2 16.35 11.20 -3.73
N MET A 3 15.99 11.64 -4.94
CA MET A 3 14.79 12.44 -5.15
C MET A 3 13.56 11.56 -4.96
N GLN A 4 12.76 11.85 -3.94
CA GLN A 4 11.47 11.18 -3.73
C GLN A 4 10.44 11.75 -4.70
N ARG A 5 9.83 10.90 -5.52
CA ARG A 5 8.77 11.28 -6.46
C ARG A 5 7.46 11.47 -5.68
N ILE A 6 6.90 12.68 -5.74
CA ILE A 6 5.56 12.99 -5.19
C ILE A 6 4.56 12.92 -6.34
N ILE A 7 3.47 12.18 -6.16
CA ILE A 7 2.46 11.96 -7.19
C ILE A 7 1.12 12.46 -6.68
N LYS A 8 0.52 13.42 -7.38
CA LYS A 8 -0.88 13.82 -7.16
C LYS A 8 -1.77 12.90 -7.98
N SER A 9 -2.24 11.82 -7.36
CA SER A 9 -3.08 10.83 -8.04
C SER A 9 -4.46 11.39 -8.38
N THR A 10 -4.94 11.09 -9.59
CA THR A 10 -6.33 11.33 -10.03
C THR A 10 -7.09 10.03 -10.25
N ASN A 11 -6.36 8.91 -10.40
CA ASN A 11 -6.90 7.56 -10.44
C ASN A 11 -5.95 6.61 -9.70
N LEU A 12 -6.33 6.28 -8.46
CA LEU A 12 -5.50 5.49 -7.54
C LEU A 12 -5.03 4.16 -8.14
N ILE A 13 -5.91 3.44 -8.85
CA ILE A 13 -5.60 2.13 -9.44
C ILE A 13 -4.58 2.27 -10.56
N SER A 14 -4.84 3.15 -11.53
CA SER A 14 -3.93 3.33 -12.67
C SER A 14 -2.56 3.83 -12.22
N ASP A 15 -2.53 4.70 -11.21
CA ASP A 15 -1.29 5.28 -10.72
C ASP A 15 -0.47 4.25 -9.92
N ILE A 16 -1.10 3.47 -9.04
CA ILE A 16 -0.39 2.45 -8.24
C ILE A 16 0.15 1.32 -9.12
N GLU A 17 -0.61 0.89 -10.14
CA GLU A 17 -0.18 -0.12 -11.10
C GLU A 17 1.11 0.29 -11.82
N LYS A 18 1.17 1.53 -12.32
CA LYS A 18 2.35 2.05 -13.01
C LYS A 18 3.55 2.14 -12.08
N ILE A 19 3.37 2.68 -10.87
CA ILE A 19 4.47 2.85 -9.91
C ILE A 19 5.07 1.50 -9.52
N VAL A 20 4.23 0.52 -9.22
CA VAL A 20 4.69 -0.80 -8.77
C VAL A 20 5.31 -1.59 -9.92
N ALA A 21 4.80 -1.44 -11.16
CA ALA A 21 5.41 -2.05 -12.34
C ALA A 21 6.80 -1.47 -12.71
N GLU A 22 7.05 -0.19 -12.39
CA GLU A 22 8.36 0.45 -12.56
C GLU A 22 9.42 -0.06 -11.55
N ILE A 23 8.98 -0.70 -10.46
CA ILE A 23 9.86 -1.19 -9.40
C ILE A 23 10.04 -2.70 -9.54
N LYS A 24 11.27 -3.15 -9.85
CA LYS A 24 11.58 -4.58 -9.85
C LYS A 24 11.51 -5.12 -8.41
N HIS A 25 10.58 -6.03 -8.17
CA HIS A 25 10.40 -6.69 -6.88
C HIS A 25 10.07 -8.17 -7.07
N ASP A 26 10.54 -9.01 -6.16
CA ASP A 26 10.22 -10.46 -6.16
C ASP A 26 8.99 -10.78 -5.30
N LYS A 27 8.69 -9.90 -4.33
CA LYS A 27 7.55 -10.02 -3.42
C LYS A 27 6.97 -8.64 -3.16
N LEU A 28 5.65 -8.59 -3.06
CA LEU A 28 4.90 -7.40 -2.71
C LEU A 28 4.23 -7.62 -1.35
N PHE A 29 4.29 -6.60 -0.49
CA PHE A 29 3.67 -6.59 0.82
C PHE A 29 2.82 -5.33 0.97
N VAL A 30 1.70 -5.43 1.67
CA VAL A 30 0.86 -4.29 2.04
C VAL A 30 0.83 -4.19 3.56
N LEU A 31 1.42 -3.11 4.09
CA LEU A 31 1.38 -2.76 5.50
C LEU A 31 0.31 -1.69 5.71
N THR A 32 -0.65 -1.98 6.56
CA THR A 32 -1.75 -1.05 6.90
C THR A 32 -2.06 -1.15 8.38
N ASP A 33 -2.62 -0.10 8.96
CA ASP A 33 -3.33 -0.27 10.22
C ASP A 33 -4.72 -0.89 10.00
N GLU A 34 -5.40 -1.31 11.06
CA GLU A 34 -6.73 -1.92 10.99
C GLU A 34 -7.76 -1.01 10.31
N HIS A 35 -7.74 0.29 10.56
CA HIS A 35 -8.69 1.22 9.94
C HIS A 35 -8.46 1.32 8.43
N THR A 36 -7.22 1.47 8.00
CA THR A 36 -6.84 1.55 6.59
C THR A 36 -7.11 0.21 5.89
N ALA A 37 -6.84 -0.91 6.56
CA ALA A 37 -7.15 -2.25 6.05
C ALA A 37 -8.65 -2.43 5.80
N ASN A 38 -9.50 -1.90 6.68
CA ASN A 38 -10.95 -2.08 6.58
C ASN A 38 -11.62 -1.06 5.65
N LEU A 39 -11.15 0.18 5.64
CA LEU A 39 -11.84 1.30 4.96
C LEU A 39 -11.20 1.68 3.62
N CYS A 40 -9.89 1.48 3.47
CA CYS A 40 -9.15 2.00 2.32
C CYS A 40 -8.59 0.89 1.42
N LEU A 41 -8.13 -0.22 1.99
CA LEU A 41 -7.61 -1.34 1.22
C LEU A 41 -8.62 -1.92 0.21
N PRO A 42 -9.94 -1.99 0.51
CA PRO A 42 -10.93 -2.43 -0.49
C PRO A 42 -10.98 -1.55 -1.73
N LEU A 43 -10.53 -0.29 -1.66
CA LEU A 43 -10.44 0.59 -2.84
C LEU A 43 -9.42 0.07 -3.86
N LEU A 44 -8.50 -0.81 -3.46
CA LEU A 44 -7.52 -1.45 -4.32
C LEU A 44 -7.98 -2.79 -4.88
N ASP A 45 -9.17 -3.31 -4.53
CA ASP A 45 -9.69 -4.59 -5.01
C ASP A 45 -9.67 -4.79 -6.55
N PRO A 46 -9.83 -3.73 -7.38
CA PRO A 46 -9.66 -3.85 -8.82
C PRO A 46 -8.24 -4.22 -9.27
N TRP A 47 -7.23 -3.90 -8.47
CA TRP A 47 -5.82 -4.15 -8.80
C TRP A 47 -5.44 -5.60 -8.50
N ILE A 48 -5.22 -6.40 -9.54
CA ILE A 48 -5.00 -7.86 -9.42
C ILE A 48 -3.85 -8.20 -8.47
N ALA A 49 -2.78 -7.42 -8.46
CA ALA A 49 -1.59 -7.70 -7.64
C ALA A 49 -1.83 -7.54 -6.14
N VAL A 50 -2.90 -6.83 -5.71
CA VAL A 50 -3.25 -6.68 -4.30
C VAL A 50 -3.98 -7.90 -3.73
N LYS A 51 -4.50 -8.79 -4.60
CA LYS A 51 -5.28 -9.96 -4.19
C LYS A 51 -4.41 -11.05 -3.60
N ASP A 52 -3.25 -11.28 -4.18
CA ASP A 52 -2.29 -12.31 -3.74
C ASP A 52 -1.16 -11.75 -2.86
N VAL A 53 -1.30 -10.51 -2.41
CA VAL A 53 -0.28 -9.81 -1.65
C VAL A 53 -0.25 -10.26 -0.19
N SER A 54 0.95 -10.37 0.38
CA SER A 54 1.07 -10.59 1.82
C SER A 54 0.69 -9.33 2.58
N ARG A 55 -0.35 -9.41 3.41
CA ARG A 55 -0.86 -8.30 4.20
C ARG A 55 -0.28 -8.34 5.62
N VAL A 56 0.22 -7.22 6.08
CA VAL A 56 0.65 -6.99 7.46
C VAL A 56 -0.29 -5.94 8.04
N VAL A 57 -1.17 -6.33 8.94
CA VAL A 57 -2.14 -5.42 9.57
C VAL A 57 -1.71 -5.18 11.01
N ILE A 58 -1.48 -3.91 11.35
CA ILE A 58 -1.11 -3.48 12.70
C ILE A 58 -2.29 -2.78 13.40
N PRO A 59 -2.35 -2.77 14.74
CA PRO A 59 -3.41 -2.06 15.44
C PRO A 59 -3.41 -0.56 15.08
N ALA A 60 -4.60 0.02 14.97
CA ALA A 60 -4.73 1.44 14.66
C ALA A 60 -4.25 2.33 15.81
N ASN A 61 -4.07 3.62 15.52
CA ASN A 61 -3.70 4.68 16.47
C ASN A 61 -2.19 4.79 16.79
N ASP A 62 -1.78 5.99 17.20
CA ASP A 62 -0.36 6.35 17.40
C ASP A 62 0.32 5.55 18.53
N THR A 63 -0.46 5.04 19.49
CA THR A 63 0.04 4.21 20.58
C THR A 63 0.67 2.91 20.13
N ASN A 64 0.38 2.46 18.90
CA ASN A 64 0.88 1.22 18.32
C ASN A 64 2.04 1.45 17.33
N LYS A 65 2.60 2.66 17.26
CA LYS A 65 3.79 2.98 16.46
C LYS A 65 5.06 2.68 17.24
N THR A 66 5.25 1.41 17.58
CA THR A 66 6.38 0.89 18.36
C THR A 66 7.33 0.06 17.48
N LEU A 67 8.48 -0.30 18.06
CA LEU A 67 9.41 -1.25 17.44
C LEU A 67 9.14 -2.70 17.86
N GLU A 68 8.36 -2.88 18.93
CA GLU A 68 7.80 -4.16 19.38
C GLU A 68 6.58 -4.52 18.55
#